data_AF-A0A084VKU3-F1
#
_entry.id   AF-A0A084VKU3-F1
#
_cell.length_a   1.000
_cell.length_b   1.000
_cell.length_c   1.000
_cell.angle_alpha   90.00
_cell.angle_beta   90.00
_cell.angle_gamma   90.00
#
_symmetry.space_group_name_H-M   'P 1'
#
loop_
_entity.id
_entity.type
_entity.pdbx_description
1 polymer ?
#
loop_
_entity_poly.entity_id
_entity_poly.type
_entity_poly.pdbx_seq_one_letter_code
_entity_poly.pdbx_strand_id
1 'polypeptide(L)'
;MIYRSANPTKAAIRDRPKVIKIKVPEGVNYVDMYRQIRADSSINEHVFQAARTADKVLSITLKRESDGQAALAIVQKALGETGQARLMVLRTVVIVTNIDMR
;
A
#
# COMPACT_ATOMS: atom_id res chain seq x y z
N MET A 1 15.24 33.74 -33.19
CA MET A 1 14.68 32.38 -33.06
C MET A 1 15.60 31.61 -32.12
N ILE A 2 15.22 31.46 -30.84
CA ILE A 2 16.05 30.79 -29.83
C ILE A 2 15.16 29.77 -29.14
N TYR A 3 15.32 28.50 -29.50
CA TYR A 3 14.65 27.39 -28.82
C TYR A 3 15.30 27.21 -27.45
N ARG A 4 14.66 27.72 -26.40
CA ARG A 4 14.94 27.29 -25.03
C ARG A 4 14.34 25.89 -24.87
N SER A 5 15.17 24.87 -25.03
CA SER A 5 14.85 23.50 -24.63
C SER A 5 14.61 23.50 -23.12
N ALA A 6 13.35 23.53 -22.72
CA ALA A 6 12.96 23.23 -21.36
C ALA A 6 13.33 21.77 -21.09
N ASN A 7 14.41 21.55 -20.35
CA ASN A 7 14.68 20.27 -19.71
C ASN A 7 13.41 19.92 -18.93
N PRO A 8 12.73 18.78 -19.19
CA PRO A 8 11.71 18.30 -18.27
C PRO A 8 12.45 17.89 -17.01
N THR A 9 12.55 18.82 -16.06
CA THR A 9 12.95 18.54 -14.69
C THR A 9 12.09 17.36 -14.26
N LYS A 10 12.74 16.21 -14.00
CA LYS A 10 12.12 14.96 -13.50
C LYS A 10 10.85 15.32 -12.76
N ALA A 11 9.68 15.07 -13.36
CA ALA A 11 8.43 15.18 -12.65
C ALA A 11 8.64 14.37 -11.38
N ALA A 12 8.59 15.02 -10.21
CA ALA A 12 8.77 14.35 -8.93
C ALA A 12 7.85 13.14 -8.99
N ILE A 13 8.44 11.93 -9.09
CA ILE A 13 7.66 10.71 -9.16
C ILE A 13 6.86 10.77 -7.88
N ARG A 14 5.56 11.04 -8.01
CA ARG A 14 4.74 11.33 -6.86
C ARG A 14 4.60 9.96 -6.20
N ASP A 15 5.51 9.65 -5.27
CA ASP A 15 5.66 8.32 -4.68
C ASP A 15 4.27 7.93 -4.20
N ARG A 16 3.75 6.88 -4.84
CA ARG A 16 2.33 6.56 -4.76
C ARG A 16 2.12 5.89 -3.43
N PRO A 17 1.04 6.21 -2.69
CA PRO A 17 0.78 5.54 -1.43
C PRO A 17 0.77 4.03 -1.64
N LYS A 18 1.62 3.35 -0.87
CA LYS A 18 1.77 1.90 -0.91
C LYS A 18 0.81 1.31 0.11
N VAL A 19 0.05 0.30 -0.27
CA VAL A 19 -0.94 -0.35 0.58
C VAL A 19 -0.64 -1.83 0.64
N ILE A 20 -0.44 -2.36 1.84
CA ILE A 20 -0.35 -3.79 2.06
C ILE A 20 -1.76 -4.31 2.34
N LYS A 21 -2.25 -5.22 1.49
CA LYS A 21 -3.50 -5.93 1.71
C LYS A 21 -3.22 -7.33 2.25
N ILE A 22 -3.95 -7.70 3.29
CA ILE A 22 -3.80 -8.98 3.97
C ILE A 22 -5.16 -9.63 4.03
N LYS A 23 -5.29 -10.82 3.45
CA LYS A 23 -6.52 -11.61 3.52
C LYS A 23 -6.53 -12.35 4.86
N VAL A 24 -7.52 -12.05 5.71
CA VAL A 24 -7.69 -12.74 6.99
C VAL A 24 -8.23 -14.16 6.70
N PRO A 25 -7.62 -15.23 7.23
CA PRO A 25 -8.15 -16.59 7.12
C PRO A 25 -9.51 -16.74 7.79
N GLU A 26 -10.29 -17.74 7.37
CA GLU A 26 -11.55 -18.05 8.04
C GLU A 26 -11.29 -18.55 9.47
N GLY A 27 -12.08 -18.07 10.44
CA GLY A 27 -11.91 -18.40 11.86
C GLY A 27 -10.89 -17.53 12.62
N VAL A 28 -10.09 -16.70 11.93
CA VAL A 28 -9.12 -15.80 12.58
C VAL A 28 -9.74 -14.43 12.83
N ASN A 29 -9.58 -13.91 14.04
CA ASN A 29 -10.04 -12.57 14.38
C ASN A 29 -9.05 -11.52 13.81
N TYR A 30 -9.61 -10.51 13.15
CA TYR A 30 -8.87 -9.36 12.62
C TYR A 30 -7.99 -8.68 13.69
N VAL A 31 -8.51 -8.56 14.92
CA VAL A 31 -7.80 -7.87 16.02
C VAL A 31 -6.53 -8.63 16.39
N ASP A 32 -6.59 -9.96 16.47
CA ASP A 32 -5.44 -10.79 16.82
C ASP A 32 -4.38 -10.76 15.72
N MET A 33 -4.81 -10.81 14.46
CA MET A 33 -3.90 -10.69 13.32
C MET A 33 -3.24 -9.30 13.27
N TYR A 34 -4.00 -8.24 13.54
CA TYR A 34 -3.44 -6.88 13.63
C TYR A 34 -2.47 -6.73 14.80
N ARG A 35 -2.76 -7.36 15.95
CA ARG A 35 -1.84 -7.41 17.10
C ARG A 35 -0.54 -8.13 16.78
N GLN A 36 -0.59 -9.25 16.06
CA GLN A 36 0.62 -9.96 15.62
C GLN A 36 1.49 -9.09 14.72
N ILE A 37 0.88 -8.38 13.77
CA ILE A 37 1.62 -7.46 12.89
C ILE A 37 2.24 -6.32 13.70
N ARG A 38 1.51 -5.73 14.65
CA ARG A 38 2.01 -4.67 15.53
C ARG A 38 2.98 -5.13 16.62
N ALA A 39 3.10 -6.43 16.87
CA ALA A 39 4.07 -6.96 17.83
C ALA A 39 5.51 -6.61 17.42
N ASP A 40 5.77 -6.53 16.11
CA ASP A 40 6.98 -5.92 15.58
C ASP A 40 6.82 -4.40 15.53
N SER A 41 7.42 -3.69 16.48
CA SER A 41 7.33 -2.24 16.59
C SER A 41 7.86 -1.50 15.36
N SER A 42 8.73 -2.13 14.58
CA SER A 42 9.34 -1.58 13.36
C SER A 42 8.30 -1.27 12.29
N ILE A 43 7.17 -1.98 12.28
CA ILE A 43 6.10 -1.69 11.30
C ILE A 43 5.43 -0.34 11.55
N ASN A 44 5.43 0.15 12.80
CA ASN A 44 4.76 1.41 13.16
C ASN A 44 5.43 2.62 12.52
N GLU A 45 6.73 2.55 12.26
CA GLU A 45 7.45 3.60 11.55
C GLU A 45 6.99 3.71 10.09
N HIS A 46 6.55 2.58 9.52
CA HIS A 46 6.11 2.51 8.13
C HIS A 46 4.62 2.77 7.91
N VAL A 47 3.79 2.53 8.93
CA VAL A 47 2.32 2.60 8.83
C VAL A 47 1.84 4.05 8.89
N PHE A 48 1.01 4.44 7.93
CA PHE A 48 0.23 5.68 7.98
C PHE A 48 -1.16 5.43 8.57
N GLN A 49 -1.85 4.41 8.05
CA GLN A 49 -3.21 4.06 8.48
C GLN A 49 -3.46 2.57 8.29
N ALA A 50 -4.18 1.95 9.21
CA ALA A 50 -4.70 0.60 9.05
C ALA A 50 -6.24 0.65 9.04
N ALA A 51 -6.85 -0.03 8.08
CA ALA A 51 -8.29 -0.12 7.93
C ALA A 51 -8.72 -1.54 7.60
N ARG A 52 -9.86 -1.94 8.13
CA ARG A 52 -10.56 -3.17 7.74
C ARG A 52 -11.53 -2.85 6.61
N THR A 53 -11.53 -3.65 5.55
CA THR A 53 -12.58 -3.60 4.54
C THR A 53 -13.66 -4.64 4.81
N ALA A 54 -14.84 -4.45 4.21
CA ALA A 54 -15.98 -5.36 4.34
C ALA A 54 -15.63 -6.81 3.91
N ASP A 55 -14.71 -6.97 2.96
CA ASP A 55 -14.26 -8.25 2.42
C ASP A 55 -13.32 -9.06 3.34
N LYS A 56 -13.32 -8.79 4.66
CA LYS A 56 -12.37 -9.39 5.62
C LYS A 56 -10.89 -9.20 5.22
N VAL A 57 -10.57 -8.08 4.58
CA VAL A 57 -9.20 -7.72 4.22
C VAL A 57 -8.71 -6.63 5.16
N LEU A 58 -7.54 -6.84 5.75
CA LEU A 58 -6.79 -5.82 6.46
C LEU A 58 -5.96 -5.04 5.44
N SER A 59 -6.21 -3.73 5.35
CA SER A 59 -5.46 -2.82 4.48
C SER A 59 -4.60 -1.91 5.34
N ILE A 60 -3.29 -1.99 5.14
CA ILE A 60 -2.30 -1.14 5.81
C ILE A 60 -1.74 -0.17 4.77
N THR A 61 -2.15 1.09 4.87
CA THR A 61 -1.57 2.18 4.10
C THR A 61 -0.24 2.57 4.73
N LEU A 62 0.82 2.57 3.94
CA LEU A 62 2.15 2.96 4.35
C LEU A 62 2.35 4.46 4.17
N LYS A 63 3.24 5.04 4.98
CA LYS A 63 3.73 6.41 4.77
C LYS A 63 4.41 6.50 3.41
N ARG A 64 4.42 7.70 2.86
CA ARG A 64 4.94 7.98 1.52
C ARG A 64 6.43 7.69 1.40
N GLU A 65 7.20 8.00 2.45
CA GLU A 65 8.65 7.76 2.51
C GLU A 65 9.03 6.33 2.91
N SER A 66 8.06 5.49 3.24
CA SER A 66 8.32 4.12 3.66
C SER A 66 8.77 3.24 2.50
N ASP A 67 9.74 2.37 2.81
CA ASP A 67 10.03 1.22 1.97
C ASP A 67 8.89 0.21 2.09
N GLY A 68 8.12 0.06 1.00
CA GLY A 68 6.99 -0.87 0.96
C GLY A 68 7.41 -2.33 0.91
N GLN A 69 8.60 -2.64 0.40
CA GLN A 69 9.10 -4.02 0.40
C GLN A 69 9.58 -4.42 1.79
N ALA A 70 10.30 -3.54 2.49
CA ALA A 70 10.68 -3.77 3.87
C ALA A 70 9.45 -3.98 4.77
N ALA A 71 8.43 -3.10 4.64
CA ALA A 71 7.18 -3.24 5.36
C ALA A 71 6.42 -4.53 5.00
N LEU A 72 6.42 -4.94 3.73
CA LEU A 72 5.82 -6.22 3.32
C LEU A 72 6.54 -7.41 3.95
N ALA A 73 7.88 -7.40 3.99
CA ALA A 73 8.66 -8.48 4.59
C ALA A 73 8.37 -8.61 6.10
N ILE A 74 8.27 -7.49 6.82
CA ILE A 74 7.90 -7.47 8.25
C ILE A 74 6.50 -8.07 8.44
N VAL A 75 5.53 -7.61 7.64
CA VAL A 75 4.14 -8.10 7.72
C VAL A 75 4.07 -9.59 7.36
N GLN A 76 4.74 -10.04 6.31
CA GLN A 76 4.73 -11.45 5.90
C GLN A 76 5.42 -12.34 6.94
N LYS A 77 6.50 -11.86 7.56
CA LYS A 77 7.16 -12.54 8.68
C LYS A 77 6.25 -12.67 9.89
N ALA A 78 5.51 -11.60 10.23
CA ALA A 78 4.56 -11.61 11.35
C ALA A 78 3.37 -12.54 11.10
N LEU A 79 2.94 -12.70 9.84
CA LEU A 79 1.85 -13.60 9.46
C LEU A 79 2.30 -15.07 9.35
N GLY A 80 3.58 -15.32 9.08
CA GLY A 80 4.10 -16.67 8.88
C GLY A 80 3.33 -17.43 7.78
N GLU A 81 2.96 -18.68 8.07
CA GLU A 81 2.17 -19.53 7.17
C GLU A 81 0.65 -19.26 7.25
N THR A 82 0.21 -18.49 8.25
CA THR A 82 -1.23 -18.29 8.51
C THR A 82 -1.87 -17.30 7.54
N GLY A 83 -1.10 -16.47 6.84
CA GLY A 83 -1.66 -15.43 5.99
C GLY A 83 -0.77 -15.03 4.82
N GLN A 84 -1.39 -14.47 3.78
CA GLN A 84 -0.68 -13.83 2.67
C GLN A 84 -0.88 -12.33 2.70
N ALA A 85 0.23 -11.59 2.68
CA ALA A 85 0.25 -10.16 2.47
C ALA A 85 0.64 -9.83 1.03
N ARG A 86 0.02 -8.82 0.45
CA ARG A 86 0.35 -8.32 -0.90
C ARG A 86 0.55 -6.82 -0.86
N LEU A 87 1.69 -6.37 -1.38
CA LEU A 87 1.95 -4.95 -1.59
C LEU A 87 1.26 -4.50 -2.87
N MET A 88 0.38 -3.51 -2.73
CA MET A 88 -0.30 -2.82 -3.82
C MET A 88 0.18 -1.38 -3.88
N VAL A 89 0.54 -0.92 -5.08
CA VAL A 89 0.79 0.51 -5.32
C VAL A 89 -0.52 1.10 -5.80
N LEU A 90 -1.11 2.04 -5.03
CA LEU A 90 -2.33 2.74 -5.46
C LEU A 90 -2.05 3.46 -6.78
N ARG A 91 -2.66 2.99 -7.86
CA ARG A 91 -2.77 3.75 -9.11
C ARG A 91 -4.08 4.52 -9.04
N THR A 92 -4.03 5.84 -9.23
CA THR A 92 -5.22 6.61 -9.54
C THR A 92 -5.77 6.08 -10.86
N VAL A 93 -6.94 5.42 -10.82
CA VAL A 93 -7.70 5.11 -12.03
C VAL A 93 -8.53 6.34 -12.33
N VAL A 94 -8.15 7.08 -13.36
CA VAL A 94 -9.01 8.13 -13.93
C VAL A 94 -10.00 7.41 -14.83
N ILE A 95 -11.23 7.23 -14.36
CA ILE A 95 -12.33 6.79 -15.21
C ILE A 95 -12.79 8.03 -15.98
N VAL A 96 -12.32 8.17 -17.21
CA VAL A 96 -12.89 9.15 -18.14
C VAL A 96 -14.20 8.57 -18.64
N THR A 97 -15.32 9.15 -18.21
CA THR A 97 -16.64 8.91 -18.79
C THR A 97 -16.98 10.08 -19.72
N ASN A 98 -17.55 9.81 -20.90
CA ASN A 98 -17.72 10.71 -22.06
C ASN A 98 -16.46 10.95 -22.93
N ILE A 99 -15.78 9.89 -23.37
CA ILE A 99 -14.94 9.99 -24.57
C ILE A 99 -15.83 9.73 -25.78
N ASP A 100 -16.36 10.79 -26.38
CA ASP A 100 -16.93 10.75 -27.73
C ASP A 100 -15.76 10.66 -28.71
N MET A 101 -15.43 9.45 -29.18
CA MET A 101 -14.52 9.27 -30.31
C MET A 101 -15.34 9.46 -31.59
N ARG A 102 -15.41 10.70 -32.06
CA ARG A 102 -15.87 11.03 -33.41
C ARG A 102 -14.72 11.05 -34.40
#